data_AF-A0A6L4Y5X7-F1
#
_entry.id   AF-A0A6L4Y5X7-F1
#
_cell.length_a   1.000
_cell.length_b   1.000
_cell.length_c   1.000
_cell.angle_alpha   90.00
_cell.angle_beta   90.00
_cell.angle_gamma   90.00
#
_symmetry.space_group_name_H-M   'P 1'
#
loop_
_entity.id
_entity.type
_entity.pdbx_description
1 polymer ?
#
loop_
_entity_poly.entity_id
_entity_poly.type
_entity_poly.pdbx_seq_one_letter_code
_entity_poly.pdbx_strand_id
1 'polypeptide(L)'
;MAKINVKGTEIAIFNRKEEDYICITDIARHKDSQRTDYIIQNWLRNRNTIEFLGIWEQLNNPGFKPIEFDGFKKQAGLNSFTLTPSQWIEKTNSQAPHMVAYRLVFQRLCASIAVN
;
A
#
# COMPACT_ATOMS: atom_id res chain seq x y z
N MET A 1 -16.04 9.80 -10.01
CA MET A 1 -14.70 9.20 -9.83
C MET A 1 -14.12 8.95 -11.20
N ALA A 2 -12.91 9.42 -11.47
CA ALA A 2 -12.23 9.10 -12.73
C ALA A 2 -11.77 7.64 -12.71
N LYS A 3 -11.67 7.01 -13.88
CA LYS A 3 -11.18 5.64 -14.03
C LYS A 3 -10.15 5.61 -15.16
N ILE A 4 -9.12 4.80 -15.02
CA ILE A 4 -8.17 4.51 -16.10
C ILE A 4 -8.23 3.04 -16.45
N ASN A 5 -8.08 2.74 -17.74
CA ASN A 5 -7.94 1.37 -18.21
C ASN A 5 -6.46 1.02 -18.29
N VAL A 6 -6.03 0.09 -17.44
CA VAL A 6 -4.66 -0.45 -17.45
C VAL A 6 -4.73 -1.92 -17.81
N LYS A 7 -4.17 -2.30 -18.97
CA LYS A 7 -4.17 -3.68 -19.48
C LYS A 7 -5.55 -4.35 -19.50
N GLY A 8 -6.60 -3.61 -19.85
CA GLY A 8 -7.98 -4.13 -19.90
C GLY A 8 -8.72 -4.11 -18.56
N THR A 9 -8.13 -3.53 -17.51
CA THR A 9 -8.74 -3.42 -16.19
C THR A 9 -9.06 -1.98 -15.85
N GLU A 10 -10.30 -1.73 -15.44
CA GLU A 10 -10.70 -0.45 -14.87
C GLU A 10 -10.11 -0.30 -13.47
N ILE A 11 -9.29 0.73 -13.29
CA ILE A 11 -8.72 1.11 -12.01
C ILE A 11 -9.32 2.45 -11.61
N ALA A 12 -9.89 2.52 -10.41
CA ALA A 12 -10.44 3.76 -9.88
C ALA A 12 -9.33 4.78 -9.55
N ILE A 13 -9.56 6.03 -9.94
CA ILE A 13 -8.76 7.19 -9.54
C ILE A 13 -9.53 7.99 -8.49
N PHE A 14 -8.89 8.18 -7.34
CA PHE A 14 -9.39 9.09 -6.31
C PHE A 14 -8.69 10.44 -6.45
N ASN A 15 -9.46 11.52 -6.32
CA ASN A 15 -8.92 12.88 -6.34
C ASN A 15 -9.05 13.47 -4.92
N ARG A 16 -7.92 13.85 -4.31
CA ARG A 16 -7.90 14.56 -3.01
C ARG A 16 -6.83 15.64 -3.11
N LYS A 17 -7.19 16.90 -2.83
CA LYS A 17 -6.27 18.05 -2.79
C LYS A 17 -5.36 18.14 -4.04
N GLU A 18 -5.96 18.10 -5.23
CA GLU A 18 -5.26 18.22 -6.54
C GLU A 18 -4.33 17.05 -6.91
N GLU A 19 -4.37 15.95 -6.17
CA GLU A 19 -3.59 14.74 -6.46
C GLU A 19 -4.49 13.57 -6.86
N ASP A 20 -4.05 12.84 -7.89
CA ASP A 20 -4.69 11.63 -8.39
C ASP A 20 -4.08 10.36 -7.78
N TYR A 21 -4.93 9.47 -7.32
CA TYR A 21 -4.57 8.29 -6.54
C TYR A 21 -5.08 7.01 -7.17
N ILE A 22 -4.25 5.97 -7.21
CA ILE A 22 -4.59 4.67 -7.83
C ILE A 22 -4.98 3.65 -6.76
N CYS A 23 -6.18 3.07 -6.94
CA CYS A 23 -6.73 2.05 -6.06
C CYS A 23 -5.91 0.75 -5.99
N ILE A 24 -5.26 0.49 -4.86
CA ILE A 24 -4.43 -0.71 -4.65
C ILE A 24 -5.25 -2.01 -4.62
N THR A 25 -6.49 -1.95 -4.11
CA THR A 25 -7.39 -3.10 -4.09
C THR A 25 -7.82 -3.51 -5.50
N ASP A 26 -7.92 -2.56 -6.43
CA ASP A 26 -8.24 -2.86 -7.83
C ASP A 26 -7.06 -3.56 -8.53
N ILE A 27 -5.81 -3.14 -8.23
CA ILE A 27 -4.60 -3.81 -8.72
C ILE A 27 -4.49 -5.23 -8.17
N ALA A 28 -4.72 -5.42 -6.87
CA ALA A 28 -4.68 -6.75 -6.26
C ALA A 28 -5.79 -7.65 -6.83
N ARG A 29 -7.00 -7.11 -7.05
CA ARG A 29 -8.12 -7.81 -7.66
C ARG A 29 -7.84 -8.21 -9.12
N HIS A 30 -7.10 -7.39 -9.86
CA HIS A 30 -6.62 -7.74 -11.20
C HIS A 30 -5.68 -8.96 -11.18
N LYS A 31 -4.78 -9.02 -10.18
CA LYS A 31 -3.81 -10.10 -10.07
C LYS A 31 -4.49 -11.42 -9.67
N ASP A 32 -5.37 -11.39 -8.68
CA ASP A 32 -6.22 -12.52 -8.29
C ASP A 32 -7.42 -11.99 -7.49
N SER A 33 -8.62 -12.07 -8.08
CA SER A 33 -9.84 -11.57 -7.45
C SER A 33 -10.24 -12.36 -6.21
N GLN A 34 -9.90 -13.65 -6.13
CA GLN A 34 -10.23 -14.53 -5.00
C GLN A 34 -9.25 -14.38 -3.83
N ARG A 35 -8.03 -13.90 -4.11
CA ARG A 35 -6.95 -13.78 -3.11
C ARG A 35 -6.44 -12.35 -2.91
N THR A 36 -7.30 -11.36 -3.17
CA THR A 36 -6.99 -9.93 -3.06
C THR A 36 -6.32 -9.59 -1.71
N ASP A 37 -6.91 -10.01 -0.59
CA ASP A 37 -6.39 -9.69 0.75
C ASP A 37 -5.04 -10.35 1.02
N TYR A 38 -4.85 -11.58 0.55
CA TYR A 38 -3.59 -12.31 0.68
C TYR A 38 -2.47 -11.65 -0.13
N ILE A 39 -2.77 -11.14 -1.33
CA ILE A 39 -1.79 -10.39 -2.14
C ILE A 39 -1.32 -9.14 -1.41
N ILE A 40 -2.26 -8.36 -0.86
CA ILE A 40 -1.93 -7.13 -0.14
C ILE A 40 -1.13 -7.44 1.13
N GLN A 41 -1.52 -8.47 1.89
CA GLN A 41 -0.74 -8.92 3.06
C GLN A 41 0.68 -9.34 2.68
N ASN A 42 0.87 -10.05 1.56
CA ASN A 42 2.20 -10.42 1.09
C ASN A 42 3.06 -9.20 0.73
N TRP A 43 2.47 -8.15 0.15
CA TRP A 43 3.19 -6.89 -0.07
C TRP A 43 3.61 -6.24 1.25
N LEU A 44 2.72 -6.23 2.24
CA LEU A 44 3.01 -5.70 3.58
C LEU A 44 3.99 -6.54 4.41
N ARG A 45 4.33 -7.77 3.99
CA ARG A 45 5.41 -8.55 4.63
C ARG A 45 6.81 -8.08 4.22
N ASN A 46 6.92 -7.44 3.07
CA ASN A 46 8.20 -7.04 2.52
C ASN A 46 8.75 -5.80 3.25
N ARG A 47 9.95 -5.94 3.82
CA ARG A 47 10.59 -4.86 4.59
C ARG A 47 10.80 -3.58 3.78
N ASN A 48 11.20 -3.68 2.51
CA ASN A 48 11.37 -2.51 1.65
C ASN A 48 10.04 -1.79 1.42
N THR A 49 8.95 -2.55 1.31
CA THR A 49 7.60 -1.97 1.18
C THR A 49 7.21 -1.24 2.46
N ILE A 50 7.40 -1.85 3.62
CA ILE A 50 7.10 -1.23 4.92
C ILE A 50 7.96 0.02 5.17
N GLU A 51 9.26 -0.04 4.93
CA GLU A 51 10.15 1.10 5.10
C GLU A 51 9.76 2.27 4.20
N PHE A 52 9.43 1.98 2.94
CA PHE A 52 8.95 3.00 2.03
C PHE A 52 7.66 3.64 2.54
N LEU A 53 6.65 2.82 2.88
CA LEU A 53 5.34 3.30 3.34
C LEU A 53 5.49 4.18 4.59
N GLY A 54 6.35 3.80 5.52
CA GLY A 54 6.61 4.58 6.72
C GLY A 54 7.26 5.93 6.43
N ILE A 55 8.25 6.00 5.54
CA ILE A 55 8.88 7.28 5.14
C ILE A 55 7.83 8.19 4.50
N TRP A 56 7.01 7.66 3.61
CA TRP A 56 5.98 8.43 2.95
C TRP A 56 4.94 8.99 3.94
N GLU A 57 4.48 8.16 4.89
CA GLU A 57 3.54 8.59 5.92
C GLU A 57 4.15 9.65 6.85
N GLN A 58 5.43 9.52 7.22
CA GLN A 58 6.13 10.54 8.01
C GLN A 58 6.15 11.91 7.32
N LEU A 59 6.27 11.93 5.99
CA LEU A 59 6.30 13.16 5.20
C LEU A 59 4.90 13.77 4.97
N ASN A 60 3.87 12.94 4.84
CA ASN A 60 2.56 13.37 4.34
C ASN A 60 1.42 13.27 5.37
N ASN A 61 1.65 12.64 6.52
CA ASN A 61 0.66 12.42 7.55
C ASN A 61 1.16 12.96 8.91
N PRO A 62 0.79 14.20 9.28
CA PRO A 62 1.15 14.79 10.57
C PRO A 62 0.67 13.99 11.79
N GLY A 63 -0.35 13.14 11.61
CA GLY A 63 -0.88 12.26 12.66
C GLY A 63 -0.23 10.89 12.74
N PHE A 64 0.81 10.62 11.93
CA PHE A 64 1.49 9.34 11.89
C PHE A 64 2.18 9.01 13.22
N LYS A 65 2.16 7.73 13.60
CA LYS A 65 2.77 7.23 14.85
C LYS A 65 4.11 6.53 14.55
N PRO A 66 5.24 7.25 14.60
CA PRO A 66 6.55 6.69 14.21
C PRO A 66 7.04 5.58 15.15
N ILE A 67 6.65 5.61 16.42
CA ILE A 67 7.05 4.59 17.42
C ILE A 67 6.42 3.23 17.08
N GLU A 68 5.11 3.22 16.79
CA GLU A 68 4.38 2.02 16.38
C GLU A 68 4.92 1.47 15.05
N PHE A 69 5.19 2.37 14.10
CA PHE A 69 5.84 2.02 12.84
C PHE A 69 7.20 1.34 13.02
N ASP A 70 8.04 1.84 13.93
CA ASP A 70 9.37 1.27 14.17
C ASP A 70 9.28 -0.18 14.68
N GLY A 71 8.21 -0.52 15.41
CA GLY A 71 7.85 -1.90 15.77
C GLY A 71 7.59 -2.79 14.56
N PHE A 72 6.76 -2.32 13.62
CA PHE A 72 6.50 -3.04 12.36
C PHE A 72 7.76 -3.18 11.51
N LYS A 73 8.55 -2.11 11.39
CA LYS A 73 9.80 -2.10 10.61
C LYS A 73 10.79 -3.14 11.12
N LYS A 74 10.92 -3.32 12.44
CA LYS A 74 11.81 -4.32 13.06
C LYS A 74 11.37 -5.76 12.79
N GLN A 75 10.07 -6.00 12.69
CA GLN A 75 9.52 -7.34 12.46
C GLN A 75 9.39 -7.67 10.96
N ALA A 76 9.29 -6.65 10.10
CA ALA A 76 9.13 -6.83 8.67
C ALA A 76 10.28 -7.65 8.05
N GLY A 77 9.93 -8.57 7.16
CA GLY A 77 10.87 -9.53 6.56
C GLY A 77 11.08 -10.83 7.35
N LEU A 78 10.61 -10.93 8.60
CA LEU A 78 10.57 -12.21 9.31
C LEU A 78 9.50 -13.13 8.68
N ASN A 79 9.79 -14.44 8.63
CA ASN A 79 8.82 -15.40 8.10
C ASN A 79 7.52 -15.45 8.92
N SER A 80 7.62 -15.22 10.23
CA SER A 80 6.49 -15.14 11.15
C SER A 80 5.72 -13.82 11.10
N PHE A 81 6.25 -12.80 10.43
CA PHE A 81 5.61 -11.48 10.39
C PHE A 81 4.39 -11.51 9.48
N THR A 82 3.27 -11.06 10.03
CA THR A 82 2.02 -10.86 9.33
C THR A 82 1.48 -9.49 9.72
N LEU A 83 1.10 -8.69 8.73
CA LEU A 83 0.51 -7.38 8.92
C LEU A 83 -0.64 -7.22 7.94
N THR A 84 -1.82 -6.88 8.45
CA THR A 84 -2.97 -6.55 7.61
C THR A 84 -3.05 -5.05 7.37
N PRO A 85 -3.70 -4.60 6.27
CA PRO A 85 -3.96 -3.18 6.04
C PRO A 85 -4.70 -2.52 7.21
N SER A 86 -5.71 -3.19 7.77
CA SER A 86 -6.47 -2.67 8.92
C SER A 86 -5.58 -2.44 10.14
N GLN A 87 -4.68 -3.38 10.45
CA GLN A 87 -3.72 -3.23 11.54
C GLN A 87 -2.75 -2.07 11.30
N TRP A 88 -2.29 -1.88 10.07
CA TRP A 88 -1.44 -0.74 9.72
C TRP A 88 -2.15 0.60 9.97
N ILE A 89 -3.38 0.78 9.47
CA ILE A 89 -4.20 1.99 9.69
C ILE A 89 -4.35 2.27 11.17
N GLU A 90 -4.84 1.28 11.92
CA GLU A 90 -5.20 1.44 13.32
C GLU A 90 -3.98 1.81 14.18
N LYS A 91 -2.87 1.11 13.96
CA LYS A 91 -1.66 1.25 14.78
C LYS A 91 -0.81 2.45 14.40
N THR A 92 -0.69 2.77 13.10
CA THR A 92 0.13 3.91 12.65
C THR A 92 -0.65 5.21 12.51
N ASN A 93 -1.98 5.17 12.63
CA ASN A 93 -2.87 6.27 12.26
C ASN A 93 -2.66 6.73 10.80
N SER A 94 -2.29 5.79 9.93
CA SER A 94 -2.25 6.00 8.49
C SER A 94 -3.69 6.26 8.02
N GLN A 95 -3.89 7.35 7.29
CA GLN A 95 -5.22 7.67 6.80
C GLN A 95 -5.60 6.64 5.72
N ALA A 96 -6.72 5.93 5.89
CA ALA A 96 -7.24 4.96 4.93
C ALA A 96 -7.19 5.38 3.43
N PRO A 97 -7.46 6.65 3.04
CA PRO A 97 -7.30 7.06 1.64
C PRO A 97 -5.85 7.02 1.14
N HIS A 98 -4.84 7.16 2.01
CA HIS A 98 -3.42 7.15 1.64
C HIS A 98 -2.92 5.74 1.28
N MET A 99 -3.48 4.69 1.89
CA MET A 99 -3.15 3.32 1.50
C MET A 99 -3.65 2.93 0.10
N VAL A 100 -4.70 3.61 -0.36
CA VAL A 100 -5.36 3.43 -1.65
C VAL A 100 -4.74 4.36 -2.72
N ALA A 101 -3.60 4.99 -2.43
CA ALA A 101 -3.17 6.23 -3.07
C ALA A 101 -1.67 6.35 -3.36
N TYR A 102 -0.95 5.23 -3.46
CA TYR A 102 0.49 5.27 -3.66
C TYR A 102 0.87 5.44 -5.14
N ARG A 103 0.61 6.65 -5.69
CA ARG A 103 0.76 7.05 -7.11
C ARG A 103 2.14 6.75 -7.72
N LEU A 104 3.23 6.84 -6.94
CA LEU A 104 4.61 6.75 -7.48
C LEU A 104 5.46 5.62 -6.85
N VAL A 105 5.11 5.24 -5.63
CA VAL A 105 5.79 4.19 -4.85
C VAL A 105 5.67 2.83 -5.51
N PHE A 106 4.44 2.51 -5.92
CA PHE A 106 4.08 1.20 -6.41
C PHE A 106 4.34 1.04 -7.91
N GLN A 107 4.53 2.13 -8.68
CA GLN A 107 5.04 2.00 -10.05
C GLN A 107 6.42 1.33 -10.08
N ARG A 108 7.29 1.63 -9.12
CA ARG A 108 8.61 0.98 -9.00
C ARG A 108 8.53 -0.39 -8.32
N LEU A 109 7.65 -0.56 -7.32
CA LEU A 109 7.46 -1.85 -6.64
C LEU A 109 6.76 -2.90 -7.54
N CYS A 110 5.71 -2.52 -8.28
CA CYS A 110 5.06 -3.39 -9.28
C CYS A 110 5.97 -3.68 -10.47
N ALA A 111 6.79 -2.73 -10.93
CA ALA A 111 7.77 -3.01 -11.99
C ALA A 111 8.82 -4.05 -11.56
N SER A 112 9.16 -4.11 -10.27
CA SER A 112 10.07 -5.13 -9.73
C SER A 112 9.40 -6.48 -9.41
N ILE A 113 8.08 -6.51 -9.21
CA ILE A 113 7.31 -7.71 -8.84
C ILE A 113 6.61 -8.36 -10.06
N ALA A 114 6.45 -7.63 -11.18
CA ALA A 114 5.86 -8.14 -12.42
C ALA A 114 6.90 -8.71 -13.42
N VAL A 115 8.19 -8.77 -13.04
CA VAL A 115 9.29 -9.34 -13.84
C VAL A 115 9.74 -10.71 -13.27
N ASN A 116 8.98 -11.28 -12.33
CA ASN A 116 9.14 -12.67 -11.88
C ASN A 116 7.77 -13.34 -11.76
#